data_AF-X1IER5-F1
#
_entry.id   AF-X1IER5-F1
#
_cell.length_a   1.000
_cell.length_b   1.000
_cell.length_c   1.000
_cell.angle_alpha   90.00
_cell.angle_beta   90.00
_cell.angle_gamma   90.00
#
_symmetry.space_group_name_H-M   'P 1'
#
loop_
_entity.id
_entity.type
_entity.pdbx_description
1 polymer ?
#
loop_
_entity_poly.entity_id
_entity_poly.type
_entity_poly.pdbx_seq_one_letter_code
_entity_poly.pdbx_strand_id
1 'polypeptide(L)'
;MSNENKKLEKLNSDLKRIKNSFLNYTKNLTAPIQIYTHLDADGLSAGAILGKLLYRENIPFQITVLRQLEKREIEKIAEKVDVNNNYLIFSDFGSGQYQELHSELIDKRNCSNFLILDHHIPQNISSKEDINLIEEVHEVTKEWHINPYFFGVDGSIEISGAGLSYYFAKGR
;
A
#
# COMPACT_ATOMS: atom_id res chain seq x y z
N MET A 1 26.21 13.36 -1.71
CA MET A 1 24.78 13.18 -2.06
C MET A 1 23.95 14.07 -1.17
N SER A 2 22.99 14.82 -1.72
CA SER A 2 22.07 15.66 -0.96
C SER A 2 21.22 14.81 -0.01
N ASN A 3 20.66 15.43 1.04
CA ASN A 3 19.79 14.75 1.99
C ASN A 3 18.52 14.20 1.29
N GLU A 4 18.00 14.92 0.30
CA GLU A 4 16.87 14.49 -0.55
C GLU A 4 17.16 13.21 -1.32
N ASN A 5 18.35 13.09 -1.94
CA ASN A 5 18.72 11.87 -2.66
C ASN A 5 18.73 10.64 -1.74
N LYS A 6 19.18 10.80 -0.49
CA LYS A 6 19.18 9.70 0.49
C LYS A 6 17.77 9.25 0.88
N LYS A 7 16.83 10.18 1.04
CA LYS A 7 15.42 9.86 1.36
C LYS A 7 14.78 9.04 0.24
N LEU A 8 14.93 9.51 -1.00
CA LEU A 8 14.39 8.84 -2.17
C LEU A 8 15.04 7.48 -2.43
N GLU A 9 16.34 7.32 -2.16
CA GLU A 9 17.01 6.02 -2.24
C GLU A 9 16.46 5.01 -1.23
N LYS A 10 16.21 5.42 0.02
CA LYS A 10 15.60 4.55 1.03
C LYS A 10 14.19 4.11 0.61
N LEU A 11 13.36 5.05 0.16
CA LEU A 11 12.02 4.74 -0.35
C LEU A 11 12.08 3.77 -1.54
N ASN A 12 12.97 4.00 -2.50
CA ASN A 12 13.15 3.09 -3.65
C ASN A 12 13.66 1.71 -3.25
N SER A 13 14.56 1.63 -2.26
CA SER A 13 15.05 0.37 -1.72
C SER A 13 13.90 -0.45 -1.13
N ASP A 14 13.01 0.21 -0.40
CA ASP A 14 11.87 -0.46 0.24
C ASP A 14 10.80 -0.90 -0.75
N LEU A 15 10.45 -0.01 -1.70
CA LEU A 15 9.62 -0.34 -2.86
C LEU A 15 10.15 -1.57 -3.61
N LYS A 16 11.46 -1.64 -3.85
CA LYS A 16 12.09 -2.78 -4.52
C LYS A 16 11.98 -4.07 -3.69
N ARG A 17 12.20 -3.99 -2.38
CA ARG A 17 12.09 -5.14 -1.46
C ARG A 17 10.67 -5.72 -1.51
N ILE A 18 9.66 -4.90 -1.29
CA ILE A 18 8.26 -5.34 -1.28
C ILE A 18 7.81 -5.78 -2.67
N LYS A 19 8.19 -5.08 -3.74
CA LYS A 19 7.89 -5.50 -5.11
C LYS A 19 8.40 -6.90 -5.41
N ASN A 20 9.62 -7.24 -4.97
CA ASN A 20 10.17 -8.57 -5.16
C ASN A 20 9.39 -9.64 -4.38
N SER A 21 9.01 -9.35 -3.13
CA SER A 21 8.15 -10.24 -2.32
C SER A 21 6.79 -10.45 -2.99
N PHE A 22 6.16 -9.36 -3.41
CA PHE A 22 4.90 -9.33 -4.14
C PHE A 22 4.96 -10.20 -5.40
N LEU A 23 5.91 -9.95 -6.31
CA LEU A 23 6.05 -10.72 -7.56
C LEU A 23 6.37 -12.20 -7.31
N ASN A 24 7.04 -12.52 -6.20
CA ASN A 24 7.27 -13.91 -5.84
C ASN A 24 5.97 -14.59 -5.36
N TYR A 25 5.17 -13.89 -4.56
CA TYR A 25 3.85 -14.35 -4.13
C TYR A 25 2.93 -14.59 -5.34
N THR A 26 2.95 -13.69 -6.33
CA THR A 26 2.07 -13.79 -7.50
C THR A 26 2.30 -14.99 -8.41
N LYS A 27 3.43 -15.71 -8.28
CA LYS A 27 3.69 -16.94 -9.05
C LYS A 27 2.76 -18.09 -8.69
N ASN A 28 2.22 -18.10 -7.47
CA ASN A 28 1.37 -19.16 -6.95
C ASN A 28 -0.09 -18.71 -6.74
N LEU A 29 -0.44 -17.52 -7.25
CA LEU A 29 -1.79 -16.96 -7.10
C LEU A 29 -2.80 -17.77 -7.93
N THR A 30 -3.86 -18.23 -7.27
CA THR A 30 -4.97 -18.97 -7.90
C THR A 30 -6.22 -18.10 -8.06
N ALA A 31 -6.28 -16.96 -7.37
CA ALA A 31 -7.36 -15.98 -7.47
C ALA A 31 -6.85 -14.62 -7.97
N PRO A 32 -7.72 -13.76 -8.52
CA PRO A 32 -7.33 -12.41 -8.93
C PRO A 32 -6.91 -11.53 -7.76
N ILE A 33 -5.91 -10.67 -7.99
CA ILE A 33 -5.51 -9.61 -7.04
C ILE A 33 -6.63 -8.58 -6.93
N GLN A 34 -6.97 -8.21 -5.70
CA GLN A 34 -8.00 -7.21 -5.42
C GLN A 34 -7.33 -5.87 -5.13
N ILE A 35 -7.50 -4.90 -6.02
CA ILE A 35 -7.06 -3.52 -5.81
C ILE A 35 -8.26 -2.73 -5.29
N TYR A 36 -8.13 -2.16 -4.11
CA TYR A 36 -9.03 -1.14 -3.58
C TYR A 36 -8.35 0.22 -3.74
N THR A 37 -9.08 1.20 -4.24
CA THR A 37 -8.52 2.53 -4.50
C THR A 37 -9.50 3.64 -4.20
N HIS A 38 -8.98 4.82 -3.86
CA HIS A 38 -9.76 5.99 -3.48
C HIS A 38 -10.51 6.62 -4.67
N LEU A 39 -11.67 7.25 -4.41
CA LEU A 39 -12.54 7.88 -5.40
C LEU A 39 -12.16 9.35 -5.64
N ASP A 40 -10.94 9.59 -6.11
CA ASP A 40 -10.49 10.88 -6.60
C ASP A 40 -9.46 10.73 -7.73
N ALA A 41 -8.86 11.83 -8.20
CA ALA A 41 -7.90 11.78 -9.29
C ALA A 41 -6.61 11.02 -8.94
N ASP A 42 -6.17 11.08 -7.68
CA ASP A 42 -4.94 10.42 -7.23
C ASP A 42 -5.17 8.91 -7.12
N GLY A 43 -6.23 8.49 -6.42
CA GLY A 43 -6.66 7.10 -6.33
C GLY A 43 -6.96 6.47 -7.68
N LEU A 44 -7.77 7.10 -8.53
CA LEU A 44 -8.08 6.54 -9.86
C LEU A 44 -6.81 6.36 -10.72
N SER A 45 -5.85 7.29 -10.62
CA SER A 45 -4.56 7.18 -11.30
C SER A 45 -3.72 6.05 -10.70
N ALA A 46 -3.64 5.96 -9.37
CA ALA A 46 -2.94 4.90 -8.65
C ALA A 46 -3.47 3.51 -9.02
N GLY A 47 -4.78 3.31 -8.93
CA GLY A 47 -5.45 2.07 -9.31
C GLY A 47 -5.22 1.70 -10.77
N ALA A 48 -5.28 2.67 -11.70
CA ALA A 48 -5.00 2.43 -13.12
C ALA A 48 -3.53 2.06 -13.38
N ILE A 49 -2.58 2.69 -12.70
CA ILE A 49 -1.14 2.36 -12.80
C ILE A 49 -0.90 0.92 -12.33
N LEU A 50 -1.47 0.55 -11.17
CA LEU A 50 -1.36 -0.81 -10.62
C LEU A 50 -2.05 -1.82 -11.52
N GLY A 51 -3.26 -1.55 -12.00
CA GLY A 51 -3.94 -2.40 -12.97
C GLY A 51 -3.12 -2.58 -14.25
N LYS A 52 -2.46 -1.51 -14.73
CA LYS A 52 -1.58 -1.60 -15.90
C LYS A 52 -0.34 -2.45 -15.63
N LEU A 53 0.23 -2.40 -14.43
CA LEU A 53 1.31 -3.28 -13.99
C LEU A 53 0.86 -4.75 -14.00
N LEU A 54 -0.26 -5.07 -13.38
CA LEU A 54 -0.74 -6.46 -13.30
C LEU A 54 -1.12 -7.02 -14.66
N TYR A 55 -1.79 -6.21 -15.49
CA TYR A 55 -2.08 -6.56 -16.90
C TYR A 55 -0.80 -6.91 -17.66
N ARG A 56 0.25 -6.11 -17.46
CA ARG A 56 1.57 -6.26 -18.09
C ARG A 56 2.27 -7.56 -17.70
N GLU A 57 2.06 -8.03 -16.47
CA GLU A 57 2.62 -9.26 -15.92
C GLU A 57 1.69 -10.48 -16.13
N ASN A 58 0.59 -10.33 -16.88
CA ASN A 58 -0.44 -11.36 -17.08
C ASN A 58 -1.05 -11.90 -15.78
N ILE A 59 -1.16 -11.04 -14.74
CA ILE A 59 -1.74 -11.40 -13.45
C ILE A 59 -3.21 -10.93 -13.45
N PRO A 60 -4.19 -11.82 -13.23
CA PRO A 60 -5.61 -11.43 -13.12
C PRO A 60 -5.83 -10.48 -11.93
N PHE A 61 -6.66 -9.46 -12.13
CA PHE A 61 -6.98 -8.50 -11.07
C PHE A 61 -8.39 -7.92 -11.21
N GLN A 62 -8.88 -7.37 -10.10
CA GLN A 62 -10.10 -6.57 -10.03
C GLN A 62 -9.79 -5.26 -9.32
N ILE A 63 -10.26 -4.14 -9.88
CA ILE A 63 -10.19 -2.82 -9.24
C ILE A 63 -11.56 -2.49 -8.68
N THR A 64 -11.61 -2.16 -7.40
CA THR A 64 -12.79 -1.66 -6.71
C THR A 64 -12.49 -0.24 -6.22
N VAL A 65 -13.25 0.72 -6.71
CA VAL A 65 -13.12 2.13 -6.28
C VAL A 65 -14.04 2.36 -5.09
N LEU A 66 -13.49 2.89 -4.01
CA LEU A 66 -14.22 3.19 -2.78
C LEU A 66 -14.13 4.69 -2.50
N ARG A 67 -15.23 5.26 -2.01
CA ARG A 67 -15.24 6.66 -1.60
C ARG A 67 -14.29 6.91 -0.42
N GLN A 68 -14.29 6.03 0.56
CA GLN A 68 -13.39 6.03 1.71
C GLN A 68 -13.22 4.59 2.20
N LEU A 69 -12.09 4.31 2.86
CA LEU A 69 -11.86 3.01 3.51
C LEU A 69 -12.42 3.03 4.93
N GLU A 70 -13.75 3.10 5.04
CA GLU A 70 -14.43 3.05 6.33
C GLU A 70 -14.27 1.67 6.98
N LYS A 71 -14.34 1.59 8.32
CA LYS A 71 -14.24 0.33 9.07
C LYS A 71 -15.16 -0.77 8.52
N ARG A 72 -16.41 -0.41 8.17
CA ARG A 72 -17.38 -1.36 7.61
C ARG A 72 -16.94 -1.93 6.26
N GLU A 73 -16.25 -1.14 5.44
CA GLU A 73 -15.67 -1.63 4.18
C GLU A 73 -14.51 -2.58 4.46
N ILE A 74 -13.64 -2.27 5.43
CA ILE A 74 -12.57 -3.18 5.87
C ILE A 74 -13.13 -4.53 6.34
N GLU A 75 -14.16 -4.51 7.20
CA GLU A 75 -14.84 -5.71 7.70
C GLU A 75 -15.40 -6.56 6.55
N LYS A 76 -16.11 -5.93 5.60
CA LYS A 76 -16.65 -6.61 4.40
C LYS A 76 -15.56 -7.21 3.51
N ILE A 77 -14.42 -6.51 3.38
CA ILE A 77 -13.27 -7.01 2.62
C ILE A 77 -12.71 -8.24 3.33
N ALA A 78 -12.45 -8.14 4.63
CA ALA A 78 -11.89 -9.21 5.45
C ALA A 78 -12.80 -10.46 5.49
N GLU A 79 -14.12 -10.30 5.48
CA GLU A 79 -15.08 -11.42 5.38
C GLU A 79 -14.97 -12.23 4.09
N LYS A 80 -14.51 -11.61 3.00
CA LYS A 80 -14.40 -12.24 1.68
C LYS A 80 -13.01 -12.80 1.39
N VAL A 81 -12.05 -12.56 2.27
CA VAL A 81 -10.66 -12.99 2.09
C VAL A 81 -10.52 -14.49 2.35
N ASP A 82 -10.04 -15.19 1.33
CA ASP A 82 -9.39 -16.49 1.43
C ASP A 82 -7.87 -16.27 1.57
N VAL A 83 -7.36 -16.53 2.78
CA VAL A 83 -5.97 -16.32 3.18
C VAL A 83 -4.97 -17.01 2.25
N ASN A 84 -5.35 -18.16 1.68
CA ASN A 84 -4.44 -18.96 0.87
C ASN A 84 -4.36 -18.48 -0.58
N ASN A 85 -5.35 -17.70 -1.03
CA ASN A 85 -5.56 -17.44 -2.45
C ASN A 85 -5.64 -15.95 -2.80
N ASN A 86 -5.96 -15.06 -1.85
CA ASN A 86 -6.11 -13.63 -2.13
C ASN A 86 -4.85 -12.83 -1.80
N TYR A 87 -4.57 -11.84 -2.67
CA TYR A 87 -3.69 -10.73 -2.36
C TYR A 87 -4.46 -9.43 -2.52
N LEU A 88 -4.39 -8.55 -1.53
CA LEU A 88 -5.08 -7.25 -1.54
C LEU A 88 -4.08 -6.12 -1.74
N ILE A 89 -4.46 -5.08 -2.48
CA ILE A 89 -3.71 -3.84 -2.55
C ILE A 89 -4.65 -2.69 -2.19
N PHE A 90 -4.29 -1.89 -1.21
CA PHE A 90 -4.92 -0.63 -0.87
C PHE A 90 -4.05 0.48 -1.45
N SER A 91 -4.62 1.31 -2.32
CA SER A 91 -3.89 2.38 -3.00
C SER A 91 -4.55 3.72 -2.74
N ASP A 92 -3.72 4.71 -2.39
CA ASP A 92 -4.14 6.08 -2.05
C ASP A 92 -4.99 6.20 -0.76
N PHE A 93 -4.95 5.16 0.07
CA PHE A 93 -5.53 5.13 1.41
C PHE A 93 -4.99 3.94 2.20
N GLY A 94 -5.40 3.83 3.47
CA GLY A 94 -5.03 2.73 4.36
C GLY A 94 -4.01 3.12 5.42
N SER A 95 -3.20 4.17 5.24
CA SER A 95 -2.30 4.64 6.30
C SER A 95 -3.08 5.16 7.50
N GLY A 96 -4.20 5.84 7.27
CA GLY A 96 -5.08 6.31 8.33
C GLY A 96 -5.92 5.21 9.01
N GLN A 97 -5.88 3.98 8.47
CA GLN A 97 -6.68 2.83 8.94
C GLN A 97 -5.80 1.58 9.14
N TYR A 98 -4.49 1.75 9.30
CA TYR A 98 -3.56 0.63 9.30
C TYR A 98 -3.80 -0.29 10.51
N GLN A 99 -4.27 0.26 11.65
CA GLN A 99 -4.58 -0.54 12.84
C GLN A 99 -5.85 -1.37 12.63
N GLU A 100 -6.88 -0.80 12.00
CA GLU A 100 -8.09 -1.55 11.63
C GLU A 100 -7.77 -2.63 10.60
N LEU A 101 -6.94 -2.33 9.59
CA LEU A 101 -6.48 -3.32 8.62
C LEU A 101 -5.68 -4.44 9.30
N HIS A 102 -4.77 -4.12 10.22
CA HIS A 102 -4.05 -5.10 11.02
C HIS A 102 -5.02 -5.99 11.82
N SER A 103 -5.96 -5.38 12.53
CA SER A 103 -6.92 -6.12 13.36
C SER A 103 -7.82 -7.04 12.54
N GLU A 104 -8.41 -6.53 11.46
CA GLU A 104 -9.38 -7.30 10.68
C GLU A 104 -8.72 -8.32 9.75
N LEU A 105 -7.54 -8.04 9.18
CA LEU A 105 -6.87 -8.94 8.25
C LEU A 105 -5.86 -9.85 8.96
N ILE A 106 -5.00 -9.33 9.83
CA ILE A 106 -3.95 -10.11 10.47
C ILE A 106 -4.50 -10.83 11.69
N ASP A 107 -5.02 -10.10 12.69
CA ASP A 107 -5.40 -10.71 13.99
C ASP A 107 -6.59 -11.66 13.86
N LYS A 108 -7.62 -11.27 13.09
CA LYS A 108 -8.85 -12.06 12.95
C LYS A 108 -8.83 -13.09 11.82
N ARG A 109 -8.10 -12.82 10.74
CA ARG A 109 -8.11 -13.66 9.54
C ARG A 109 -6.78 -14.34 9.27
N ASN A 110 -5.70 -13.99 9.97
CA ASN A 110 -4.36 -14.50 9.69
C ASN A 110 -3.93 -14.24 8.22
N CYS A 111 -4.40 -13.15 7.64
CA CYS A 111 -4.07 -12.72 6.29
C CYS A 111 -3.03 -11.58 6.34
N SER A 112 -1.78 -11.93 6.07
CA SER A 112 -0.68 -10.97 5.85
C SER A 112 -0.46 -10.66 4.36
N ASN A 113 -1.31 -11.18 3.48
CA ASN A 113 -1.19 -11.04 2.02
C ASN A 113 -1.90 -9.77 1.54
N PHE A 114 -1.45 -8.62 2.02
CA PHE A 114 -1.92 -7.33 1.53
C PHE A 114 -0.79 -6.30 1.46
N LEU A 115 -1.04 -5.23 0.73
CA LEU A 115 -0.12 -4.12 0.56
C LEU A 115 -0.86 -2.79 0.63
N ILE A 116 -0.34 -1.83 1.39
CA ILE A 116 -0.77 -0.44 1.41
C ILE A 116 0.26 0.39 0.64
N LEU A 117 -0.18 1.09 -0.40
CA LEU A 117 0.58 2.07 -1.17
C LEU A 117 -0.11 3.43 -1.00
N ASP A 118 0.35 4.21 -0.04
CA ASP A 118 -0.35 5.43 0.37
C ASP A 118 0.64 6.51 0.81
N HIS A 119 0.19 7.76 0.77
CA HIS A 119 1.00 8.95 1.04
C HIS A 119 0.42 9.82 2.17
N HIS A 120 -0.75 9.46 2.71
CA HIS A 120 -1.35 10.16 3.85
C HIS A 120 -0.57 9.91 5.14
N ILE A 121 -0.71 10.82 6.12
CA ILE A 121 -0.13 10.63 7.46
C ILE A 121 -0.76 9.39 8.12
N PRO A 122 0.03 8.47 8.69
CA PRO A 122 -0.50 7.30 9.38
C PRO A 122 -1.37 7.63 10.60
N GLN A 123 -2.23 6.70 10.98
CA GLN A 123 -3.12 6.83 12.13
C GLN A 123 -2.35 7.17 13.42
N ASN A 124 -2.93 8.03 14.26
CA ASN A 124 -2.37 8.52 15.53
C ASN A 124 -1.08 9.35 15.41
N ILE A 125 -0.73 9.81 14.21
CA ILE A 125 0.37 10.76 13.99
C ILE A 125 -0.24 12.14 13.74
N SER A 126 0.10 13.10 14.60
CA SER A 126 -0.48 14.45 14.55
C SER A 126 0.32 15.38 13.65
N SER A 127 1.63 15.15 13.54
CA SER A 127 2.47 15.87 12.60
C SER A 127 3.50 14.99 11.89
N LYS A 128 3.87 15.41 10.68
CA LYS A 128 5.00 14.84 9.92
C LYS A 128 6.35 15.02 10.61
N GLU A 129 6.43 15.87 11.64
CA GLU A 129 7.62 16.03 12.49
C GLU A 129 7.71 15.01 13.63
N ASP A 130 6.68 14.18 13.86
CA ASP A 130 6.66 13.13 14.90
C ASP A 130 7.48 11.89 14.46
N ILE A 131 8.76 12.09 14.16
CA ILE A 131 9.64 11.09 13.53
C ILE A 131 9.66 9.76 14.28
N ASN A 132 9.71 9.78 15.63
CA ASN A 132 9.72 8.56 16.43
C ASN A 132 8.46 7.72 16.24
N LEU A 133 7.28 8.35 16.19
CA LEU A 133 6.02 7.65 15.97
C LEU A 133 5.94 7.10 14.54
N ILE A 134 6.42 7.87 13.56
CA ILE A 134 6.51 7.42 12.16
C ILE A 134 7.42 6.19 12.04
N GLU A 135 8.56 6.18 12.72
CA GLU A 135 9.48 5.04 12.75
C GLU A 135 8.86 3.82 13.45
N GLU A 136 8.14 4.01 14.56
CA GLU A 136 7.41 2.92 15.23
C GLU A 136 6.36 2.29 14.32
N VAL A 137 5.56 3.11 13.60
CA VAL A 137 4.59 2.61 12.63
C VAL A 137 5.30 1.85 11.51
N HIS A 138 6.39 2.39 10.98
CA HIS A 138 7.14 1.70 9.93
C HIS A 138 7.66 0.33 10.41
N GLU A 139 8.24 0.24 11.60
CA GLU A 139 8.80 -1.03 12.10
C GLU A 139 7.76 -2.15 12.23
N VAL A 140 6.51 -1.82 12.61
CA VAL A 140 5.43 -2.81 12.73
C VAL A 140 4.71 -3.11 11.42
N THR A 141 4.78 -2.21 10.44
CA THR A 141 4.03 -2.33 9.18
C THR A 141 4.88 -2.59 7.93
N LYS A 142 6.22 -2.57 8.05
CA LYS A 142 7.17 -2.65 6.93
C LYS A 142 6.96 -3.83 5.98
N GLU A 143 6.32 -4.92 6.37
CA GLU A 143 6.11 -6.04 5.45
C GLU A 143 4.97 -5.82 4.45
N TRP A 144 4.08 -4.87 4.72
CA TRP A 144 2.84 -4.66 3.97
C TRP A 144 2.42 -3.19 3.82
N HIS A 145 3.21 -2.22 4.30
CA HIS A 145 2.88 -0.79 4.19
C HIS A 145 4.07 -0.01 3.65
N ILE A 146 3.86 0.67 2.52
CA ILE A 146 4.80 1.64 1.99
C ILE A 146 4.16 3.02 2.10
N ASN A 147 4.90 3.92 2.74
CA ASN A 147 4.54 5.31 2.85
C ASN A 147 5.80 6.20 2.77
N PRO A 148 5.79 7.31 2.00
CA PRO A 148 6.92 8.23 1.91
C PRO A 148 7.36 8.80 3.26
N TYR A 149 6.45 9.00 4.20
CA TYR A 149 6.77 9.55 5.52
C TYR A 149 7.76 8.69 6.30
N PHE A 150 7.76 7.36 6.10
CA PHE A 150 8.73 6.43 6.72
C PHE A 150 10.19 6.71 6.35
N PHE A 151 10.41 7.45 5.25
CA PHE A 151 11.73 7.80 4.75
C PHE A 151 11.98 9.32 4.77
N GLY A 152 11.11 10.07 5.44
CA GLY A 152 11.19 11.53 5.56
C GLY A 152 10.82 12.28 4.28
N VAL A 153 10.11 11.65 3.35
CA VAL A 153 9.53 12.30 2.17
C VAL A 153 8.11 12.77 2.52
N ASP A 154 7.79 14.03 2.22
CA ASP A 154 6.51 14.64 2.57
C ASP A 154 5.43 14.24 1.56
N GLY A 155 4.58 13.29 1.94
CA GLY A 155 3.46 12.83 1.12
C GLY A 155 2.45 13.93 0.76
N SER A 156 2.40 15.04 1.49
CA SER A 156 1.46 16.13 1.18
C SER A 156 1.87 17.00 -0.02
N ILE A 157 3.16 17.00 -0.39
CA ILE A 157 3.72 17.91 -1.41
C ILE A 157 4.77 17.29 -2.35
N GLU A 158 5.49 16.24 -1.94
CA GLU A 158 6.60 15.66 -2.71
C GLU A 158 6.17 14.45 -3.56
N ILE A 159 5.22 13.64 -3.09
CA ILE A 159 4.76 12.44 -3.80
C ILE A 159 3.31 12.10 -3.45
N SER A 160 2.50 11.83 -4.47
CA SER A 160 1.10 11.45 -4.36
C SER A 160 0.93 9.92 -4.28
N GLY A 161 -0.27 9.40 -4.01
CA GLY A 161 -0.57 7.96 -4.05
C GLY A 161 -0.32 7.35 -5.44
N ALA A 162 -0.68 8.06 -6.50
CA ALA A 162 -0.36 7.68 -7.88
C ALA A 162 1.14 7.75 -8.16
N GLY A 163 1.84 8.76 -7.62
CA GLY A 163 3.29 8.86 -7.70
C GLY A 163 3.97 7.64 -7.09
N LEU A 164 3.59 7.26 -5.87
CA LEU A 164 4.11 6.07 -5.20
C LEU A 164 3.79 4.79 -5.97
N SER A 165 2.56 4.66 -6.46
CA SER A 165 2.13 3.53 -7.31
C SER A 165 2.93 3.46 -8.61
N TYR A 166 3.29 4.59 -9.21
CA TYR A 166 4.17 4.66 -10.36
C TYR A 166 5.56 4.14 -10.01
N TYR A 167 6.17 4.58 -8.91
CA TYR A 167 7.49 4.07 -8.50
C TYR A 167 7.47 2.58 -8.18
N PHE A 168 6.39 2.06 -7.59
CA PHE A 168 6.18 0.63 -7.40
C PHE A 168 6.12 -0.13 -8.74
N ALA A 169 5.38 0.39 -9.71
CA ALA A 169 5.27 -0.19 -11.05
C ALA A 169 6.53 0.00 -11.91
N LYS A 170 7.33 1.03 -11.64
CA LYS A 170 8.54 1.40 -12.38
C LYS A 170 9.62 0.33 -12.23
N GLY A 171 10.43 0.16 -13.26
CA GLY A 171 11.52 -0.81 -13.27
C GLY A 171 11.01 -2.24 -13.47
N ARG A 172 10.42 -2.47 -14.64
CA ARG A 172 10.70 -3.73 -15.33
C ARG A 172 12.21 -3.80 -15.58
#